data_AF-A0A1G3PR30-F1
#
_entry.id   AF-A0A1G3PR30-F1
#
_cell.length_a   1.000
_cell.length_b   1.000
_cell.length_c   1.000
_cell.angle_alpha   90.00
_cell.angle_beta   90.00
_cell.angle_gamma   90.00
#
_symmetry.space_group_name_H-M   'P 1'
#
loop_
_entity.id
_entity.type
_entity.pdbx_description
1 polymer ?
#
loop_
_entity_poly.entity_id
_entity_poly.type
_entity_poly.pdbx_seq_one_letter_code
_entity_poly.pdbx_strand_id
1 'polypeptide(L)'
;MDYFTDIFRLRKFHGITRCNAPKVAAYLSYWILKRKPIYVNESVLESGDSKRKRAIYINETFALNILFSYSFDIEKNLLADAEVLRRWRELTENLIYTFKYRNINPGHLEMIIIALYSDPIYQRLNTGE
;
A
#
# COMPACT_ATOMS: atom_id res chain seq x y z
N MET A 1 9.05 11.85 -13.14
CA MET A 1 8.92 10.47 -13.65
C MET A 1 7.49 10.03 -13.43
N ASP A 2 6.91 9.35 -14.40
CA ASP A 2 5.50 8.96 -14.44
C ASP A 2 5.36 7.43 -14.38
N TYR A 3 4.25 6.91 -13.82
CA TYR A 3 4.01 5.46 -13.63
C TYR A 3 4.26 4.66 -14.92
N PHE A 4 3.73 5.12 -16.05
CA PHE A 4 3.89 4.43 -17.33
C PHE A 4 5.34 4.41 -17.79
N THR A 5 6.09 5.47 -17.51
CA THR A 5 7.53 5.54 -17.82
C THR A 5 8.32 4.55 -16.97
N ASP A 6 8.00 4.42 -15.69
CA ASP A 6 8.70 3.52 -14.77
C ASP A 6 8.42 2.05 -15.13
N ILE A 7 7.15 1.69 -15.39
CA ILE A 7 6.76 0.36 -15.87
C ILE A 7 7.42 0.03 -17.21
N PHE A 8 7.44 0.97 -18.17
CA PHE A 8 8.10 0.75 -19.46
C PHE A 8 9.61 0.49 -19.30
N ARG A 9 10.30 1.28 -18.48
CA ARG A 9 11.73 1.09 -18.21
C ARG A 9 12.01 -0.26 -17.55
N LEU A 10 11.18 -0.68 -16.59
CA LEU A 10 11.30 -1.99 -15.94
C LEU A 10 11.10 -3.15 -16.91
N ARG A 11 10.08 -3.07 -17.78
CA ARG A 11 9.85 -4.09 -18.81
C ARG A 11 11.06 -4.24 -19.72
N LYS A 12 11.63 -3.12 -20.16
CA LYS A 12 12.84 -3.10 -21.00
C LYS A 12 14.07 -3.64 -20.27
N PHE A 13 14.24 -3.29 -18.99
CA PHE A 13 15.39 -3.69 -18.19
C PHE A 13 15.38 -5.19 -17.82
N HIS A 14 14.23 -5.72 -17.44
CA HIS A 14 14.08 -7.13 -17.04
C HIS A 14 13.72 -8.08 -18.19
N GLY A 15 13.50 -7.58 -19.41
CA GLY A 15 13.11 -8.41 -20.56
C GLY A 15 11.72 -9.05 -20.44
N ILE A 16 10.82 -8.47 -19.64
CA ILE A 16 9.50 -9.06 -19.35
C ILE A 16 8.39 -8.46 -20.21
N THR A 17 7.58 -9.32 -20.83
CA THR A 17 6.46 -8.89 -21.68
C THR A 17 5.30 -8.32 -20.85
N ARG A 18 5.03 -8.88 -19.66
CA ARG A 18 4.01 -8.40 -18.70
C ARG A 18 4.65 -8.22 -17.31
N CYS A 19 4.32 -7.12 -16.62
CA CYS A 19 4.69 -6.97 -15.21
C CYS A 19 3.77 -7.83 -14.34
N ASN A 20 4.32 -8.40 -13.26
CA ASN A 20 3.52 -9.11 -12.27
C ASN A 20 2.63 -8.12 -11.49
N ALA A 21 1.52 -8.62 -10.93
CA ALA A 21 0.58 -7.80 -10.17
C ALA A 21 1.23 -7.04 -8.99
N PRO A 22 2.14 -7.64 -8.19
CA PRO A 22 2.83 -6.93 -7.10
C PRO A 22 3.58 -5.69 -7.55
N LYS A 23 4.31 -5.78 -8.68
CA LYS A 23 5.06 -4.66 -9.25
C LYS A 23 4.12 -3.58 -9.77
N VAL A 24 3.03 -3.95 -10.44
CA VAL A 24 2.03 -2.98 -10.87
C VAL A 24 1.43 -2.24 -9.67
N ALA A 25 1.00 -2.98 -8.65
CA ALA A 25 0.43 -2.43 -7.43
C ALA A 25 1.39 -1.46 -6.72
N ALA A 26 2.65 -1.88 -6.55
CA ALA A 26 3.69 -1.11 -5.88
C ALA A 26 4.02 0.21 -6.60
N TYR A 27 4.26 0.16 -7.91
CA TYR A 27 4.66 1.34 -8.67
C TYR A 27 3.50 2.33 -8.85
N LEU A 28 2.28 1.84 -9.05
CA LEU A 28 1.09 2.70 -9.13
C LEU A 28 0.83 3.39 -7.78
N SER A 29 0.85 2.64 -6.68
CA SER A 29 0.63 3.20 -5.34
C SER A 29 1.70 4.23 -4.98
N TYR A 30 2.97 3.95 -5.28
CA TYR A 30 4.06 4.90 -5.07
C TYR A 30 3.87 6.19 -5.88
N TRP A 31 3.43 6.09 -7.13
CA TRP A 31 3.17 7.26 -7.96
C TRP A 31 2.09 8.15 -7.36
N ILE A 32 0.98 7.58 -6.86
CA ILE A 32 -0.08 8.31 -6.14
C ILE A 32 0.50 9.00 -4.90
N LEU A 33 1.30 8.27 -4.09
CA LEU A 33 1.92 8.82 -2.89
C LEU A 33 2.83 10.01 -3.19
N LYS A 34 3.60 9.96 -4.29
CA LYS A 34 4.54 11.01 -4.65
C LYS A 34 3.87 12.22 -5.29
N ARG A 35 2.88 11.99 -6.17
CA ARG A 35 2.20 13.04 -6.92
C ARG A 35 1.08 13.71 -6.14
N LYS A 36 0.49 13.01 -5.15
CA LYS A 36 -0.66 13.45 -4.36
C LYS A 36 -1.79 14.04 -5.23
N PRO A 37 -2.31 13.29 -6.22
CA PRO A 37 -3.22 13.85 -7.23
C PRO A 37 -4.59 14.24 -6.71
N ILE A 38 -5.03 13.72 -5.54
CA ILE A 38 -6.31 14.06 -4.95
C ILE A 38 -6.14 15.32 -4.11
N TYR A 39 -6.83 16.40 -4.51
CA TYR A 39 -6.92 17.64 -3.77
C TYR A 39 -8.24 17.70 -3.01
N VAL A 40 -8.20 18.18 -1.77
CA VAL A 40 -9.39 18.34 -0.93
C VAL A 40 -9.80 19.81 -0.90
N ASN A 41 -11.09 20.07 -1.10
CA ASN A 41 -11.66 21.43 -1.03
C ASN A 41 -11.54 22.02 0.37
N GLU A 42 -11.34 23.34 0.45
CA GLU A 42 -11.19 24.09 1.71
C GLU A 42 -12.37 23.89 2.66
N SER A 43 -13.60 23.85 2.14
CA SER A 43 -14.80 23.60 2.94
C SER A 43 -14.80 22.26 3.69
N VAL A 44 -14.09 21.25 3.17
CA VAL A 44 -13.91 19.95 3.83
C VAL A 44 -12.82 20.04 4.91
N LEU A 45 -11.81 20.88 4.70
CA LEU A 45 -10.74 21.12 5.68
C LEU A 45 -11.23 21.95 6.88
N GLU A 46 -12.26 22.77 6.67
CA GLU A 46 -12.95 23.55 7.72
C GLU A 46 -14.03 22.75 8.47
N SER A 47 -14.40 21.58 7.94
CA SER A 47 -15.36 20.69 8.61
C SER A 47 -14.76 20.07 9.88
N GLY A 48 -15.62 19.61 10.81
CA GLY A 48 -15.21 19.14 12.13
C GLY A 48 -14.04 18.13 12.14
N ASP A 49 -13.31 18.09 13.25
CA ASP A 49 -11.99 17.45 13.42
C ASP A 49 -11.83 16.06 12.80
N SER A 50 -12.86 15.21 12.87
CA SER A 50 -12.78 13.84 12.36
C SER A 50 -12.78 13.74 10.83
N LYS A 51 -13.54 14.61 10.13
CA LYS A 51 -13.58 14.65 8.66
C LYS A 51 -12.30 15.26 8.10
N ARG A 52 -11.84 16.36 8.72
CA ARG A 52 -10.58 17.02 8.39
C ARG A 52 -9.39 16.06 8.48
N LYS A 53 -9.26 15.31 9.57
CA LYS A 53 -8.14 14.35 9.75
C LYS A 53 -8.10 13.25 8.68
N ARG A 54 -9.26 12.76 8.23
CA ARG A 54 -9.35 11.78 7.13
C ARG A 54 -9.00 12.40 5.78
N ALA A 55 -9.46 13.63 5.53
CA ALA A 55 -9.20 14.37 4.31
C ALA A 55 -7.70 14.66 4.08
N ILE A 56 -6.97 15.05 5.13
CA ILE A 56 -5.54 15.40 5.02
C ILE A 56 -4.70 14.27 4.42
N TYR A 57 -5.05 13.02 4.71
CA TYR A 57 -4.29 11.84 4.29
C TYR A 57 -5.00 11.01 3.22
N ILE A 58 -5.86 11.65 2.42
CA ILE A 58 -6.68 10.96 1.42
C ILE A 58 -5.82 10.24 0.37
N ASN A 59 -4.69 10.82 -0.03
CA ASN A 59 -3.80 10.21 -1.01
C ASN A 59 -3.10 8.96 -0.46
N GLU A 60 -2.73 8.96 0.81
CA GLU A 60 -2.13 7.82 1.51
C GLU A 60 -3.12 6.68 1.66
N THR A 61 -4.33 7.00 2.11
CA THR A 61 -5.40 6.00 2.20
C THR A 61 -5.75 5.46 0.82
N PHE A 62 -5.84 6.32 -0.20
CA PHE A 62 -6.13 5.87 -1.56
C PHE A 62 -5.02 5.00 -2.15
N ALA A 63 -3.76 5.37 -1.96
CA ALA A 63 -2.62 4.56 -2.40
C ALA A 63 -2.60 3.18 -1.73
N LEU A 64 -2.94 3.10 -0.44
CA LEU A 64 -3.04 1.81 0.24
C LEU A 64 -4.16 0.94 -0.33
N ASN A 65 -5.31 1.53 -0.64
CA ASN A 65 -6.42 0.81 -1.27
C ASN A 65 -6.03 0.28 -2.65
N ILE A 66 -5.31 1.06 -3.45
CA ILE A 66 -4.77 0.58 -4.73
C ILE A 66 -3.82 -0.59 -4.51
N LEU A 67 -2.87 -0.44 -3.56
CA LEU A 67 -1.88 -1.46 -3.27
C LEU A 67 -2.55 -2.81 -2.94
N PHE A 68 -3.57 -2.78 -2.07
CA PHE A 68 -4.30 -3.97 -1.69
C PHE A 68 -5.24 -4.47 -2.78
N SER A 69 -6.00 -3.62 -3.48
CA SER A 69 -6.96 -4.06 -4.51
C SER A 69 -6.29 -4.71 -5.71
N TYR A 70 -5.06 -4.32 -6.05
CA TYR A 70 -4.28 -4.95 -7.12
C TYR A 70 -3.52 -6.19 -6.67
N SER A 71 -3.43 -6.41 -5.35
CA SER A 71 -2.72 -7.56 -4.79
C SER A 71 -3.69 -8.66 -4.37
N PHE A 72 -4.76 -8.32 -3.65
CA PHE A 72 -5.64 -9.28 -3.00
C PHE A 72 -7.04 -9.26 -3.60
N ASP A 73 -7.69 -10.42 -3.57
CA ASP A 73 -9.12 -10.55 -3.86
C ASP A 73 -9.93 -10.16 -2.61
N ILE A 74 -10.36 -8.90 -2.56
CA ILE A 74 -11.06 -8.33 -1.39
C ILE A 74 -12.46 -8.92 -1.15
N GLU A 75 -13.04 -9.57 -2.16
CA GLU A 75 -14.36 -10.22 -2.05
C GLU A 75 -14.24 -11.60 -1.39
N LYS A 76 -13.05 -12.22 -1.43
CA LYS A 76 -12.76 -13.45 -0.72
C LYS A 76 -12.31 -13.14 0.69
N ASN A 77 -13.28 -13.05 1.60
CA ASN A 77 -13.00 -13.09 3.03
C ASN A 77 -12.46 -14.46 3.41
N LEU A 78 -11.15 -14.55 3.61
CA LEU A 78 -10.56 -15.61 4.41
C LEU A 78 -11.12 -15.44 5.83
N LEU A 79 -11.77 -16.47 6.39
CA LEU A 79 -12.26 -16.46 7.76
C LEU A 79 -11.06 -16.26 8.70
N ALA A 80 -10.80 -15.01 9.04
CA ALA A 80 -9.74 -14.58 9.92
C ALA A 80 -10.29 -14.57 11.34
N ASP A 81 -9.67 -15.34 12.23
CA ASP A 81 -9.92 -15.20 13.66
C ASP A 81 -9.57 -13.77 14.14
N ALA A 82 -9.97 -13.44 15.38
CA ALA A 82 -9.75 -12.11 15.95
C ALA A 82 -8.27 -11.69 15.93
N GLU A 83 -7.34 -12.65 16.02
CA GLU A 83 -5.90 -12.41 16.07
C GLU A 83 -5.31 -12.15 14.68
N VAL A 84 -5.79 -12.84 13.65
CA VAL A 84 -5.48 -12.52 12.25
C VAL A 84 -5.99 -11.11 11.89
N LEU A 85 -7.22 -10.78 12.28
CA LEU A 85 -7.79 -9.45 12.04
C LEU A 85 -7.02 -8.35 12.77
N ARG A 86 -6.57 -8.60 14.01
CA ARG A 86 -5.73 -7.67 14.77
C ARG A 86 -4.41 -7.40 14.05
N ARG A 87 -3.69 -8.45 13.65
CA ARG A 87 -2.41 -8.32 12.93
C ARG A 87 -2.57 -7.63 11.57
N TRP A 88 -3.67 -7.90 10.86
CA TRP A 88 -3.98 -7.22 9.59
C TRP A 88 -4.23 -5.72 9.78
N ARG A 89 -4.94 -5.35 10.85
CA ARG A 89 -5.15 -3.95 11.23
C ARG A 89 -3.82 -3.27 11.55
N GLU A 90 -2.98 -3.90 12.36
CA GLU A 90 -1.66 -3.37 12.73
C GLU A 90 -0.76 -3.14 11.51
N LEU A 91 -0.74 -4.09 10.57
CA LEU A 91 -0.04 -3.92 9.30
C LEU A 91 -0.57 -2.69 8.54
N THR A 92 -1.90 -2.59 8.41
CA THR A 92 -2.56 -1.49 7.69
C THR A 92 -2.24 -0.13 8.32
N GLU A 93 -2.30 -0.02 9.64
CA GLU A 93 -1.97 1.21 10.38
C GLU A 93 -0.50 1.60 10.21
N ASN A 94 0.42 0.63 10.28
CA ASN A 94 1.85 0.85 10.07
C ASN A 94 2.16 1.25 8.62
N LEU A 95 1.46 0.70 7.63
CA LEU A 95 1.60 1.10 6.23
C LEU A 95 1.11 2.53 6.02
N ILE A 96 -0.05 2.89 6.58
CA ILE A 96 -0.55 4.27 6.52
C ILE A 96 0.45 5.22 7.19
N TYR A 97 0.98 4.88 8.36
CA TYR A 97 2.00 5.69 9.03
C TYR A 97 3.25 5.86 8.15
N THR A 98 3.71 4.77 7.54
CA THR A 98 4.84 4.77 6.61
C THR A 98 4.58 5.69 5.41
N PHE A 99 3.38 5.66 4.83
CA PHE A 99 3.02 6.48 3.67
C PHE A 99 2.96 7.97 4.00
N LYS A 100 2.66 8.32 5.25
CA LYS A 100 2.61 9.70 5.74
C LYS A 100 3.99 10.27 6.02
N TYR A 101 4.87 9.48 6.64
CA TYR A 101 6.05 10.03 7.33
C TYR A 101 7.39 9.45 6.91
N ARG A 102 7.42 8.35 6.14
CA ARG A 102 8.68 7.68 5.77
C ARG A 102 8.98 7.86 4.29
N ASN A 103 10.27 7.93 3.99
CA ASN A 103 10.74 7.88 2.62
C ASN A 103 10.76 6.43 2.13
N ILE A 104 9.91 6.11 1.17
CA ILE A 104 9.84 4.79 0.55
C ILE A 104 10.06 4.89 -0.96
N ASN A 105 10.42 3.78 -1.59
CA ASN A 105 10.46 3.62 -3.03
C ASN A 105 9.49 2.50 -3.44
N PRO A 106 9.19 2.34 -4.74
CA PRO A 106 8.33 1.25 -5.21
C PRO A 106 8.82 -0.14 -4.81
N GLY A 107 10.13 -0.37 -4.77
CA GLY A 107 10.71 -1.66 -4.39
C GLY A 107 10.39 -2.06 -2.96
N HIS A 108 10.30 -1.10 -2.02
CA HIS A 108 9.84 -1.39 -0.65
C HIS A 108 8.39 -1.90 -0.64
N LEU A 109 7.51 -1.30 -1.42
CA LEU A 109 6.11 -1.73 -1.54
C LEU A 109 5.99 -3.10 -2.20
N GLU A 110 6.77 -3.34 -3.26
CA GLU A 110 6.83 -4.64 -3.93
C GLU A 110 7.29 -5.74 -2.95
N MET A 111 8.32 -5.46 -2.15
CA MET A 111 8.83 -6.40 -1.14
C MET A 111 7.78 -6.73 -0.07
N ILE A 112 7.04 -5.73 0.42
CA ILE A 112 5.96 -5.95 1.40
C ILE A 112 4.90 -6.88 0.82
N ILE A 113 4.48 -6.66 -0.42
CA ILE A 113 3.47 -7.49 -1.07
C ILE A 113 3.98 -8.92 -1.31
N ILE A 114 5.23 -9.08 -1.75
CA ILE A 114 5.86 -10.40 -1.90
C ILE A 114 5.91 -11.13 -0.55
N ALA A 115 6.28 -10.44 0.53
CA ALA A 115 6.31 -11.02 1.87
C ALA A 115 4.93 -11.51 2.34
N LEU A 116 3.85 -10.82 1.95
CA LEU A 116 2.48 -11.25 2.28
C LEU A 116 2.02 -12.49 1.50
N TYR A 117 2.61 -12.79 0.34
CA TYR A 117 2.40 -14.04 -0.38
C TYR A 117 3.33 -15.17 0.06
N SER A 118 4.33 -14.85 0.87
CA SER A 118 5.36 -15.81 1.24
C SER A 118 5.03 -16.43 2.58
N ASP A 119 4.95 -17.75 2.62
CA ASP A 119 4.92 -18.48 3.87
C ASP A 119 6.30 -18.44 4.54
N PRO A 120 6.37 -18.17 5.85
CA PRO A 120 7.65 -18.12 6.55
C PRO A 120 8.27 -19.53 6.62
N ILE A 121 9.52 -19.67 6.16
CA ILE A 121 10.29 -20.92 6.27
C ILE A 121 10.67 -21.20 7.73
N TYR A 122 10.91 -20.16 8.51
CA TYR A 122 11.28 -20.23 9.91
C TYR A 122 10.12 -19.80 10.81
N GLN A 123 10.00 -20.45 11.97
CA GLN A 123 9.00 -20.07 12.96
C GLN A 123 9.26 -18.64 13.46
N ARG A 124 8.18 -17.87 13.63
CA ARG A 124 8.27 -16.55 14.24
C ARG A 124 8.76 -16.70 15.68
N LEU A 125 9.64 -15.80 16.10
CA LEU A 125 10.03 -15.71 17.49
C LEU A 125 8.79 -15.30 18.30
N ASN A 126 8.39 -16.16 19.24
CA ASN A 126 7.44 -15.79 20.28
C ASN A 126 8.21 -14.99 21.32
N THR A 127 8.51 -13.72 21.03
CA THR A 127 8.85 -12.78 22.10
C THR A 127 7.56 -12.51 22.85
N GLY A 128 7.36 -13.25 23.95
CA GLY A 128 6.30 -12.96 24.89
C GLY A 128 6.52 -11.58 25.48
N GLU A 129 5.73 -10.62 25.02
CA GLU A 129 5.37 -9.41 25.75
C GLU A 129 3.89 -9.49 26.09
#